data_AF-A0AAN7LAF7-F1
#
_entry.id   AF-A0AAN7LAF7-F1
#
_cell.length_a   1.000
_cell.length_b   1.000
_cell.length_c   1.000
_cell.angle_alpha   90.00
_cell.angle_beta   90.00
_cell.angle_gamma   90.00
#
_symmetry.space_group_name_H-M   'P 1'
#
loop_
_entity.id
_entity.type
_entity.pdbx_description
1 polymer ?
#
loop_
_entity_poly.entity_id
_entity_poly.type
_entity_poly.pdbx_seq_one_letter_code
_entity_poly.pdbx_strand_id
1 'polypeptide(L)'
;MRLIRELTSQLPIYLANSGNSLRLEGQKTAAIGILQQFDREVPDWVIVPGGNLGNIYAFYKGFHMCKVLGLVNRIPQLIGHLSRYIGLYMPSHRCRIDGPDQAEDRTMVVSTTHGLKFTQSKTEYHSKGIPDMACRFANPPVQVKADFGSVMDVLKKYLSESS
;
A
#
# COMPACT_ATOMS: atom_id res chain seq x y z
N MET A 1 -13.28 -5.16 23.94
CA MET A 1 -12.83 -6.57 23.95
C MET A 1 -13.45 -7.43 25.04
N ARG A 2 -13.86 -6.91 26.21
CA ARG A 2 -14.44 -7.70 27.32
C ARG A 2 -15.70 -8.49 26.91
N LEU A 3 -16.70 -7.81 26.36
CA LEU A 3 -17.97 -8.43 25.95
C LEU A 3 -17.80 -9.53 24.88
N ILE A 4 -16.94 -9.29 23.89
CA ILE A 4 -16.64 -10.27 22.84
C ILE A 4 -15.99 -11.52 23.43
N ARG A 5 -15.04 -11.37 24.37
CA ARG A 5 -14.39 -12.50 25.05
C ARG A 5 -15.38 -13.33 25.85
N GLU A 6 -16.28 -12.67 26.56
CA GLU A 6 -17.33 -13.30 27.36
C GLU A 6 -18.30 -14.11 26.49
N LEU A 7 -18.80 -13.52 25.40
CA LEU A 7 -19.65 -14.22 24.43
C LEU A 7 -18.96 -15.43 23.80
N THR A 8 -17.70 -15.30 23.38
CA THR A 8 -16.95 -16.41 22.78
C THR A 8 -16.58 -17.51 23.76
N SER A 9 -16.69 -17.25 25.07
CA SER A 9 -16.49 -18.27 26.11
C SER A 9 -17.75 -19.12 26.37
N GLN A 10 -18.92 -18.61 25.99
CA GLN A 10 -20.21 -19.26 26.23
C GLN A 10 -20.84 -19.83 24.96
N LEU A 11 -20.45 -19.35 23.78
CA LEU A 11 -20.99 -19.75 22.50
C LEU A 11 -19.86 -20.25 21.58
N PRO A 12 -20.11 -21.23 20.69
CA PRO A 12 -19.12 -21.74 19.74
C PRO A 12 -18.89 -20.76 18.58
N ILE A 13 -18.40 -19.55 18.90
CA ILE A 13 -18.16 -18.46 17.95
C ILE A 13 -16.65 -18.25 17.81
N TYR A 14 -16.16 -18.36 16.58
CA TYR A 14 -14.75 -18.17 16.27
C TYR A 14 -14.40 -16.71 15.96
N LEU A 15 -13.29 -16.20 16.50
CA LEU A 15 -12.81 -14.84 16.24
C LEU A 15 -11.82 -14.80 15.06
N ALA A 16 -12.24 -14.24 13.94
CA ALA A 16 -11.45 -14.16 12.71
C ALA A 16 -10.46 -12.95 12.65
N ASN A 17 -10.07 -12.37 13.79
CA ASN A 17 -9.23 -11.17 13.83
C ASN A 17 -7.72 -11.48 13.69
N SER A 18 -6.84 -10.53 14.03
CA SER A 18 -5.37 -10.72 13.95
C SER A 18 -4.80 -11.76 14.90
N GLY A 19 -5.57 -12.22 15.90
CA GLY A 19 -5.19 -13.37 16.73
C GLY A 19 -5.27 -14.71 15.99
N ASN A 20 -5.89 -14.76 14.80
CA ASN A 20 -5.94 -15.96 13.97
C ASN A 20 -4.69 -16.09 13.09
N SER A 21 -3.81 -17.02 13.47
CA SER A 21 -2.57 -17.34 12.72
C SER A 21 -2.82 -17.92 11.33
N LEU A 22 -3.96 -18.58 11.07
CA LEU A 22 -4.29 -19.16 9.75
C LEU A 22 -4.38 -18.10 8.65
N ARG A 23 -4.68 -16.84 9.01
CA ARG A 23 -4.71 -15.73 8.05
C ARG A 23 -3.36 -15.51 7.39
N LEU A 24 -2.27 -15.68 8.15
CA LEU A 24 -0.90 -15.51 7.66
C LEU A 24 -0.55 -16.58 6.63
N GLU A 25 -1.07 -17.80 6.79
CA GLU A 25 -0.87 -18.88 5.83
C GLU A 25 -1.55 -18.61 4.48
N GLY A 26 -2.71 -17.96 4.48
CA GLY A 26 -3.32 -17.48 3.25
C GLY A 26 -2.54 -16.31 2.64
N GLN A 27 -2.16 -15.33 3.47
CA GLN A 27 -1.48 -14.11 3.02
C GLN A 27 -0.08 -14.35 2.44
N LYS A 28 0.68 -15.31 2.97
CA LYS A 28 2.04 -15.61 2.47
C LYS A 28 2.05 -16.03 1.00
N THR A 29 0.92 -16.55 0.49
CA THR A 29 0.80 -16.99 -0.91
C THR A 29 0.95 -15.83 -1.88
N ALA A 30 0.69 -14.58 -1.46
CA ALA A 30 0.96 -13.40 -2.27
C ALA A 30 2.46 -13.27 -2.61
N ALA A 31 3.35 -13.55 -1.66
CA ALA A 31 4.80 -13.55 -1.93
C ALA A 31 5.22 -14.66 -2.90
N ILE A 32 4.56 -15.82 -2.81
CA ILE A 32 4.78 -16.95 -3.74
C ILE A 32 4.28 -16.57 -5.15
N GLY A 33 3.12 -15.92 -5.24
CA GLY A 33 2.56 -15.41 -6.49
C GLY A 33 3.48 -14.39 -7.15
N ILE A 34 4.09 -13.48 -6.38
CA ILE A 34 5.12 -12.56 -6.90
C ILE A 34 6.25 -13.34 -7.56
N LEU A 35 6.84 -14.32 -6.87
CA LEU A 35 7.90 -15.13 -7.46
C LEU A 35 7.44 -15.87 -8.71
N GLN A 36 6.22 -16.40 -8.71
CA GLN A 36 5.65 -17.08 -9.88
C GLN A 36 5.49 -16.13 -11.08
N GLN A 37 5.03 -14.89 -10.86
CA GLN A 37 4.82 -13.90 -11.92
C GLN A 37 6.13 -13.35 -12.50
N PHE A 38 7.23 -13.48 -11.77
CA PHE A 38 8.57 -13.07 -12.22
C PHE A 38 9.45 -14.27 -12.57
N ASP A 39 8.88 -15.42 -12.95
CA ASP A 39 9.66 -16.61 -13.37
C ASP A 39 10.74 -17.02 -12.35
N ARG A 40 10.43 -16.88 -11.06
CA ARG A 40 11.30 -17.11 -9.89
C ARG A 40 12.46 -16.13 -9.74
N GLU A 41 12.48 -15.04 -10.49
CA GLU A 41 13.35 -13.90 -10.23
C GLU A 41 12.89 -13.16 -8.97
N VAL A 42 13.75 -13.18 -7.96
CA VAL A 42 13.47 -12.50 -6.69
C VAL A 42 13.71 -11.00 -6.89
N PRO A 43 12.76 -10.11 -6.55
CA PRO A 43 13.00 -8.66 -6.56
C PRO A 43 14.06 -8.27 -5.52
N ASP A 44 14.67 -7.10 -5.68
CA ASP A 44 15.63 -6.58 -4.70
C ASP A 44 14.90 -6.06 -3.46
N TRP A 45 13.76 -5.40 -3.67
CA TRP A 45 12.98 -4.78 -2.63
C TRP A 45 11.49 -5.12 -2.72
N VAL A 46 10.86 -5.31 -1.57
CA VAL A 46 9.40 -5.37 -1.45
C VAL A 46 8.95 -4.43 -0.32
N ILE A 47 8.13 -3.45 -0.68
CA ILE A 47 7.55 -2.46 0.22
C ILE A 47 6.14 -2.89 0.59
N VAL A 48 5.91 -3.16 1.87
CA VAL A 48 4.64 -3.62 2.43
C VAL A 48 4.05 -2.54 3.34
N PRO A 49 2.85 -2.02 3.04
CA PRO A 49 2.15 -1.11 3.94
C PRO A 49 1.85 -1.78 5.28
N GLY A 50 2.33 -1.17 6.37
CA GLY A 50 2.36 -1.70 7.72
C GLY A 50 1.08 -1.51 8.55
N GLY A 51 -0.06 -1.14 7.95
CA GLY A 51 -1.31 -0.94 8.71
C GLY A 51 -1.72 -2.16 9.55
N ASN A 52 -1.48 -3.37 9.02
CA ASN A 52 -1.50 -4.62 9.77
C ASN A 52 -0.10 -5.24 9.70
N LEU A 53 0.65 -5.19 10.80
CA LEU A 53 2.02 -5.72 10.90
C LEU A 53 2.12 -7.24 10.63
N GLY A 54 1.00 -7.97 10.62
CA GLY A 54 0.99 -9.36 10.16
C GLY A 54 1.33 -9.52 8.68
N ASN A 55 1.05 -8.50 7.86
CA ASN A 55 1.29 -8.58 6.41
C ASN A 55 2.77 -8.72 6.08
N ILE A 56 3.65 -7.89 6.66
CA ILE A 56 5.10 -7.97 6.38
C ILE A 56 5.67 -9.34 6.76
N TYR A 57 5.22 -9.89 7.90
CA TYR A 57 5.62 -11.23 8.31
C TYR A 57 5.10 -12.32 7.36
N ALA A 58 3.86 -12.20 6.87
CA ALA A 58 3.33 -13.15 5.88
C ALA A 58 4.17 -13.15 4.58
N PHE A 59 4.57 -11.97 4.09
CA PHE A 59 5.46 -11.87 2.93
C PHE A 59 6.82 -12.51 3.19
N TYR A 60 7.45 -12.21 4.34
CA TYR A 60 8.69 -12.88 4.77
C TYR A 60 8.54 -14.40 4.78
N LYS A 61 7.47 -14.91 5.41
CA LYS A 61 7.20 -16.35 5.53
C LYS A 61 7.07 -17.01 4.16
N GLY A 62 6.45 -16.35 3.19
CA GLY A 62 6.30 -16.84 1.82
C GLY A 62 7.63 -16.93 1.08
N PHE A 63 8.40 -15.84 1.05
CA PHE A 63 9.73 -15.82 0.41
C PHE A 63 10.71 -16.80 1.08
N HIS A 64 10.75 -16.83 2.41
CA HIS A 64 11.59 -17.73 3.16
C HIS A 64 11.25 -19.20 2.88
N MET A 65 9.96 -19.54 2.79
CA MET A 65 9.53 -20.89 2.44
C MET A 65 10.02 -21.30 1.04
N CYS A 66 9.88 -20.42 0.04
CA CYS A 66 10.41 -20.68 -1.30
C CYS A 66 11.94 -20.85 -1.31
N LYS A 67 12.67 -20.09 -0.49
CA LYS A 67 14.11 -20.27 -0.33
C LYS A 67 14.48 -21.62 0.29
N VAL A 68 13.83 -21.98 1.41
CA VAL A 68 14.08 -23.26 2.10
C VAL A 68 13.77 -24.46 1.20
N LEU A 69 12.74 -24.35 0.35
CA LEU A 69 12.36 -25.39 -0.62
C LEU A 69 13.24 -25.40 -1.89
N GLY A 70 14.24 -24.53 -2.00
CA GLY A 70 15.13 -24.47 -3.17
C GLY A 70 14.47 -23.93 -4.45
N LEU A 71 13.32 -23.26 -4.34
CA LEU A 71 12.67 -22.61 -5.49
C LEU A 71 13.38 -21.32 -5.90
N VAL A 72 14.05 -20.67 -4.94
CA VAL A 72 14.87 -19.47 -5.12
C VAL A 72 16.08 -19.52 -4.19
N ASN A 73 17.15 -18.81 -4.53
CA ASN A 73 18.40 -18.84 -3.75
C ASN A 73 18.51 -17.70 -2.73
N ARG A 74 17.65 -16.68 -2.82
CA ARG A 74 17.62 -15.50 -1.95
C ARG A 74 16.20 -15.08 -1.60
N ILE A 75 16.07 -14.14 -0.67
CA ILE A 75 14.82 -13.42 -0.37
C ILE A 75 15.05 -11.92 -0.62
N PRO A 76 14.00 -11.15 -0.95
CA PRO A 76 14.11 -9.71 -1.11
C PRO A 76 14.36 -9.02 0.23
N GLN A 77 14.87 -7.79 0.19
CA GLN A 77 14.82 -6.89 1.33
C GLN A 77 13.39 -6.39 1.53
N LEU A 78 12.87 -6.53 2.75
CA LEU A 78 11.49 -6.17 3.08
C LEU A 78 11.44 -4.85 3.83
N ILE A 79 10.60 -3.93 3.34
CA ILE A 79 10.37 -2.64 3.95
C ILE A 79 8.93 -2.58 4.48
N GLY A 80 8.77 -2.32 5.77
CA GLY A 80 7.49 -2.00 6.38
C GLY A 80 7.25 -0.49 6.39
N HIS A 81 6.23 -0.01 5.67
CA HIS A 81 5.90 1.42 5.67
C HIS A 81 4.70 1.73 6.57
N LEU A 82 4.91 2.51 7.61
CA LEU A 82 3.86 2.94 8.54
C LEU A 82 3.53 4.42 8.35
N SER A 83 2.24 4.75 8.48
CA SER A 83 1.83 6.16 8.56
C SER A 83 2.43 6.79 9.81
N ARG A 84 2.92 8.04 9.68
CA ARG A 84 3.50 8.83 10.77
C ARG A 84 2.57 8.96 11.99
N TYR A 85 1.26 8.82 11.80
CA TYR A 85 0.25 8.95 12.85
C TYR A 85 0.03 7.67 13.66
N ILE A 86 0.61 6.54 13.24
CA ILE A 86 0.61 5.32 14.03
C ILE A 86 1.72 5.49 15.07
N GLY A 87 1.36 5.87 16.30
CA GLY A 87 2.25 6.15 17.44
C GLY A 87 3.06 4.95 17.96
N LEU A 88 3.39 4.00 17.09
CA LEU A 88 4.33 2.92 17.36
C LEU A 88 5.76 3.50 17.38
N TYR A 89 6.35 3.52 18.57
CA TYR A 89 7.78 3.73 18.78
C TYR A 89 8.56 2.59 18.10
N MET A 90 8.96 2.80 16.85
CA MET A 90 10.05 2.06 16.19
C MET A 90 11.24 3.02 16.02
N PRO A 91 11.92 3.44 17.12
CA PRO A 91 13.00 4.43 17.05
C PRO A 91 14.23 3.92 16.29
N SER A 92 14.41 2.61 16.15
CA SER A 92 15.61 1.99 15.60
C SER A 92 15.53 1.59 14.12
N HIS A 93 14.35 1.67 13.50
CA HIS A 93 14.18 1.35 12.07
C HIS A 93 13.34 2.43 11.39
N ARG A 94 13.83 3.68 11.41
CA ARG A 94 13.41 4.61 10.35
C ARG A 94 13.79 3.94 9.04
N CYS A 95 12.78 3.50 8.30
CA CYS A 95 12.93 3.26 6.88
C CYS A 95 13.29 4.60 6.25
N ARG A 96 14.59 4.87 6.21
CA ARG A 96 15.18 5.82 5.29
C ARG A 96 15.09 5.15 3.93
N ILE A 97 14.23 5.69 3.06
CA ILE A 97 14.42 5.57 1.61
C ILE A 97 15.55 6.55 1.21
N ASP A 98 16.67 6.48 1.94
CA ASP A 98 17.88 7.29 1.70
C ASP A 98 19.09 6.36 1.46
N GLY A 99 18.87 5.05 1.32
CA GLY A 99 19.85 4.16 0.69
C GLY A 99 19.82 4.41 -0.82
N PRO A 100 20.94 4.19 -1.55
CA PRO A 100 20.91 4.32 -2.99
C PRO A 100 20.05 3.19 -3.53
N ASP A 101 18.75 3.42 -3.70
CA ASP A 101 17.96 2.72 -4.70
C ASP A 101 18.73 2.96 -6.00
N GLN A 102 19.51 1.96 -6.42
CA GLN A 102 20.15 2.06 -7.72
C GLN A 102 19.00 2.11 -8.72
N ALA A 103 19.11 2.91 -9.78
CA ALA A 103 18.05 3.05 -10.78
C ALA A 103 17.62 1.71 -11.41
N GLU A 104 18.41 0.65 -11.21
CA GLU A 104 18.22 -0.70 -11.73
C GLU A 104 17.57 -1.68 -10.72
N ASP A 105 17.42 -1.31 -9.44
CA ASP A 105 16.86 -2.20 -8.41
C ASP A 105 15.39 -2.55 -8.70
N ARG A 106 15.08 -3.85 -8.77
CA ARG A 106 13.69 -4.29 -8.96
C ARG A 106 12.91 -4.16 -7.67
N THR A 107 12.06 -3.14 -7.59
CA THR A 107 11.25 -2.83 -6.40
C THR A 107 9.77 -3.12 -6.61
N MET A 108 9.16 -3.84 -5.66
CA MET A 108 7.73 -4.14 -5.64
C MET A 108 7.01 -3.40 -4.52
N VAL A 109 5.91 -2.71 -4.82
CA VAL A 109 5.04 -2.08 -3.82
C VAL A 109 3.74 -2.86 -3.69
N VAL A 110 3.42 -3.30 -2.48
CA VAL A 110 2.19 -4.07 -2.22
C VAL A 110 1.01 -3.12 -2.00
N SER A 111 0.04 -3.14 -2.92
CA SER A 111 -1.27 -2.53 -2.66
C SER A 111 -2.20 -3.54 -1.98
N THR A 112 -2.60 -3.27 -0.74
CA THR A 112 -3.42 -4.19 0.05
C THR A 112 -4.92 -4.06 -0.22
N THR A 113 -5.33 -3.01 -0.94
CA THR A 113 -6.74 -2.67 -1.12
C THR A 113 -6.95 -1.87 -2.39
N HIS A 114 -8.14 -2.01 -2.98
CA HIS A 114 -8.48 -1.26 -4.19
C HIS A 114 -8.73 0.22 -3.87
N GLY A 115 -8.24 1.10 -4.75
CA GLY A 115 -8.43 2.55 -4.63
C GLY A 115 -9.89 3.03 -4.65
N LEU A 116 -10.85 2.20 -5.10
CA LEU A 116 -12.27 2.53 -5.16
C LEU A 116 -12.91 2.60 -3.76
N LYS A 117 -12.26 2.00 -2.75
CA LYS A 117 -12.68 2.14 -1.35
C LYS A 117 -12.37 3.51 -0.75
N PHE A 118 -11.63 4.37 -1.48
CA PHE A 118 -11.17 5.67 -1.01
C PHE A 118 -11.60 6.82 -1.92
N THR A 119 -12.69 6.65 -2.66
CA THR A 119 -13.23 7.69 -3.55
C THR A 119 -13.51 8.99 -2.81
N GLN A 120 -14.11 8.91 -1.62
CA GLN A 120 -14.37 10.10 -0.80
C GLN A 120 -13.09 10.87 -0.46
N SER A 121 -12.04 10.18 0.00
CA SER A 121 -10.74 10.79 0.27
C SER A 121 -10.13 11.45 -0.98
N LYS A 122 -10.28 10.83 -2.15
CA LYS A 122 -9.85 11.43 -3.43
C LYS A 122 -10.67 12.67 -3.77
N THR A 123 -11.98 12.61 -3.63
CA THR A 123 -12.88 13.74 -3.86
C THR A 123 -12.52 14.92 -2.97
N GLU A 124 -12.33 14.69 -1.67
CA GLU A 124 -11.92 15.72 -0.71
C GLU A 124 -10.54 16.30 -1.06
N TYR A 125 -9.59 15.49 -1.51
CA TYR A 125 -8.29 15.99 -1.97
C TYR A 125 -8.44 16.92 -3.19
N HIS A 126 -9.13 16.46 -4.24
CA HIS A 126 -9.26 17.22 -5.48
C HIS A 126 -10.20 18.44 -5.35
N SER A 127 -11.13 18.43 -4.39
CA SER A 127 -11.97 19.60 -4.05
C SER A 127 -11.30 20.56 -3.06
N LYS A 128 -10.08 20.25 -2.58
CA LYS A 128 -9.38 20.98 -1.52
C LYS A 128 -10.18 21.04 -0.20
N GLY A 129 -10.97 20.01 0.07
CA GLY A 129 -11.81 19.87 1.26
C GLY A 129 -11.12 19.26 2.49
N ILE A 130 -9.83 18.90 2.41
CA ILE A 130 -9.07 18.33 3.53
C ILE A 130 -8.47 19.47 4.38
N PRO A 131 -8.85 19.63 5.66
CA PRO A 131 -8.26 20.64 6.54
C PRO A 131 -6.76 20.44 6.70
N ASP A 132 -6.01 21.54 6.80
CA ASP A 132 -4.55 21.56 7.03
C ASP A 132 -3.71 20.83 5.97
N MET A 133 -4.28 20.56 4.79
CA MET A 133 -3.59 19.96 3.65
C MET A 133 -3.61 20.88 2.43
N ALA A 134 -2.43 21.17 1.88
CA ALA A 134 -2.30 22.10 0.75
C ALA A 134 -2.93 21.59 -0.57
N CYS A 135 -3.24 20.29 -0.68
CA CYS A 135 -3.76 19.63 -1.88
C CYS A 135 -3.07 20.11 -3.18
N ARG A 136 -1.73 20.14 -3.17
CA ARG A 136 -0.88 20.77 -4.20
C ARG A 136 -1.16 20.27 -5.62
N PHE A 137 -1.59 19.02 -5.75
CA PHE A 137 -1.90 18.38 -7.04
C PHE A 137 -3.41 18.19 -7.25
N ALA A 138 -4.24 19.00 -6.59
CA ALA A 138 -5.68 18.98 -6.81
C ALA A 138 -6.01 19.30 -8.28
N ASN A 139 -7.04 18.63 -8.79
CA ASN A 139 -7.49 18.77 -10.18
C ASN A 139 -9.01 18.94 -10.20
N PRO A 140 -9.53 20.08 -9.70
CA PRO A 140 -10.96 20.35 -9.71
C PRO A 140 -11.45 20.67 -11.13
N PRO A 141 -12.74 20.47 -11.43
CA PRO A 141 -13.33 20.92 -12.69
C PRO A 141 -13.11 22.44 -12.91
N VAL A 142 -12.70 22.80 -14.12
CA VAL A 142 -12.57 24.21 -14.54
C VAL A 142 -13.92 24.69 -15.05
N GLN A 143 -14.45 25.76 -14.45
CA GLN A 143 -15.69 26.39 -14.88
C GLN A 143 -15.44 27.28 -16.11
N VAL A 144 -16.24 27.13 -17.16
CA VAL A 144 -16.10 27.88 -18.41
C VAL A 144 -17.48 28.27 -18.96
N LYS A 145 -17.57 29.43 -19.61
CA LYS A 145 -18.81 29.85 -20.29
C LYS A 145 -19.08 28.95 -21.50
N ALA A 146 -20.36 28.77 -21.82
CA ALA A 146 -20.82 27.98 -22.95
C ALA A 146 -20.65 28.73 -24.29
N ASP A 147 -19.42 29.14 -24.60
CA ASP A 147 -19.05 29.77 -25.85
C ASP A 147 -17.69 29.26 -26.34
N PHE A 148 -17.52 29.25 -27.65
CA PHE A 148 -16.35 28.66 -28.30
C PHE A 148 -15.04 29.35 -27.89
N GLY A 149 -15.05 30.68 -27.75
CA GLY A 149 -13.86 31.46 -27.41
C GLY A 149 -13.33 31.08 -26.04
N SER A 150 -14.20 31.13 -25.03
CA SER A 150 -13.86 30.78 -23.65
C SER A 150 -13.32 29.36 -23.51
N VAL A 151 -13.91 28.39 -24.23
CA VAL A 151 -13.43 27.00 -24.22
C VAL A 151 -12.06 26.87 -24.87
N MET A 152 -11.85 27.51 -26.02
CA MET A 152 -10.57 27.44 -26.74
C MET A 152 -9.42 28.08 -25.96
N ASP A 153 -9.67 29.16 -25.22
CA ASP A 153 -8.64 29.82 -24.40
C ASP A 153 -8.15 28.91 -23.27
N VAL A 154 -9.07 28.22 -22.58
CA VAL A 154 -8.73 27.25 -21.53
C VAL A 154 -7.93 26.08 -22.11
N LEU A 155 -8.36 25.54 -23.26
CA LEU A 155 -7.68 24.42 -23.91
C LEU A 155 -6.27 24.79 -24.39
N LYS A 156 -6.10 25.95 -25.03
CA LYS A 156 -4.79 26.42 -25.48
C LYS A 156 -3.81 26.55 -24.32
N LYS A 157 -4.27 27.14 -23.21
CA LYS A 157 -3.46 27.24 -21.99
C LYS A 157 -3.02 25.87 -21.49
N TYR A 158 -3.97 24.93 -21.34
CA TYR A 158 -3.69 23.58 -20.84
C TYR A 158 -2.68 22.82 -21.73
N LEU A 159 -2.85 22.89 -23.05
CA LEU A 159 -1.96 22.23 -24.00
C LEU A 159 -0.56 22.87 -24.02
N SER A 160 -0.46 24.20 -23.84
CA SER A 160 0.82 24.89 -23.78
C SER A 160 1.63 24.58 -22.51
N GLU A 161 0.96 24.32 -21.38
CA GLU A 161 1.59 23.94 -20.12
C GLU A 161 2.01 22.46 -20.07
N SER A 162 1.52 21.65 -21.02
CA SER A 162 1.82 20.22 -21.14
C SER A 162 2.97 19.89 -22.11
N SER A 163 3.58 20.92 -22.71
CA SER A 163 4.67 20.84 -23.69
C SER A 163 5.99 21.24 -23.05
#